data_AF-A0A7U2N0L5-F1
#
_entry.id   AF-A0A7U2N0L5-F1
#
_cell.length_a   1.000
_cell.length_b   1.000
_cell.length_c   1.000
_cell.angle_alpha   90.00
_cell.angle_beta   90.00
_cell.angle_gamma   90.00
#
_symmetry.space_group_name_H-M   'P 1'
#
loop_
_entity.id
_entity.type
_entity.pdbx_description
1 polymer ?
#
loop_
_entity_poly.entity_id
_entity_poly.type
_entity_poly.pdbx_seq_one_letter_code
_entity_poly.pdbx_strand_id
1 'polypeptide(L)'
;MHSVVCFHPHKGLVLLPFGMADLGFYDDKSFLPEQWTEFGLGVLIVFVRMGVRIRTVGVRGFQGDDYFAFLAIGLLTMDAVTVHLSYVLGTNLEIPHGLHGSLTPTQYSSVVAGSKAELAAWYSYTALIWVMKAKMLFLYKRLTLGLWQSRVIKWLAVFCGLAYIAVFLTVTFGCHP
;
A
#
# COMPACT_ATOMS: atom_id res chain seq x y z
N MET A 1 -11.38 12.16 30.83
CA MET A 1 -10.04 12.78 30.94
C MET A 1 -9.39 12.27 32.22
N HIS A 2 -8.67 11.15 32.15
CA HIS A 2 -7.88 10.65 33.28
C HIS A 2 -6.45 10.47 32.75
N SER A 3 -5.56 11.39 33.14
CA SER A 3 -4.14 11.33 32.83
C SER A 3 -3.46 10.46 33.87
N VAL A 4 -2.94 9.30 33.47
CA VAL A 4 -2.13 8.44 34.35
C VAL A 4 -0.66 8.86 34.18
N VAL A 5 -0.06 9.33 35.25
CA VAL A 5 1.37 9.69 35.31
C VAL A 5 2.15 8.42 35.63
N CYS A 6 2.84 7.85 34.64
CA CYS A 6 3.83 6.77 34.86
C CYS A 6 5.24 7.37 34.90
N PHE A 7 5.98 7.10 35.98
CA PHE A 7 7.33 7.59 36.19
C PHE A 7 8.35 6.55 35.69
N HIS A 8 9.00 6.82 34.55
CA HIS A 8 10.10 5.98 34.04
C HIS A 8 11.44 6.55 34.53
N PRO A 9 12.27 5.79 35.26
CA PRO A 9 13.43 6.32 36.00
C PRO A 9 14.59 6.89 35.14
N HIS A 10 14.46 6.97 33.81
CA HIS A 10 15.56 7.41 32.92
C HIS A 10 15.19 8.49 31.89
N LYS A 11 13.93 8.97 31.82
CA LYS A 11 13.51 9.87 30.72
C LYS A 11 12.68 11.11 31.09
N GLY A 12 12.39 11.35 32.37
CA GLY A 12 11.68 12.57 32.78
C GLY A 12 10.24 12.66 32.26
N LEU A 13 9.51 13.66 32.74
CA LEU A 13 8.07 13.83 32.54
C LEU A 13 7.77 14.39 31.14
N VAL A 14 7.49 13.52 30.16
CA VAL A 14 7.05 13.94 28.83
C VAL A 14 5.55 13.65 28.66
N LEU A 15 4.75 14.71 28.50
CA LEU A 15 3.37 14.62 28.03
C LEU A 15 3.42 14.29 26.53
N LEU A 16 3.32 13.02 26.16
CA LEU A 16 3.24 12.60 24.75
C LEU A 16 1.84 12.10 24.38
N PRO A 17 1.35 12.42 23.18
CA PRO A 17 0.16 11.78 22.64
C PRO A 17 0.47 10.28 22.52
N PHE A 18 -0.28 9.46 23.23
CA PHE A 18 0.00 8.04 23.41
C PHE A 18 -0.18 7.28 22.08
N GLY A 19 0.90 7.07 21.33
CA GLY A 19 1.00 6.10 20.24
C GLY A 19 1.71 4.85 20.74
N MET A 20 1.38 3.65 20.23
CA MET A 20 1.98 2.38 20.66
C MET A 20 3.47 2.20 20.31
N ALA A 21 4.16 3.29 19.94
CA ALA A 21 5.61 3.34 19.77
C ALA A 21 6.39 2.99 21.06
N ASP A 22 5.78 3.10 22.25
CA ASP A 22 6.41 2.72 23.53
C ASP A 22 6.47 1.20 23.80
N LEU A 23 5.88 0.34 22.95
CA LEU A 23 6.03 -1.12 23.05
C LEU A 23 7.34 -1.65 22.44
N GLY A 24 8.13 -0.80 21.77
CA GLY A 24 9.48 -1.13 21.31
C GLY A 24 9.56 -2.03 20.06
N PHE A 25 8.46 -2.28 19.35
CA PHE A 25 8.47 -3.06 18.10
C PHE A 25 9.08 -2.29 16.91
N TYR A 26 8.97 -0.96 16.92
CA TYR A 26 9.47 -0.07 15.88
C TYR A 26 10.31 1.07 16.49
N ASP A 27 11.60 0.82 16.68
CA ASP A 27 12.58 1.86 17.10
C ASP A 27 13.38 2.42 15.91
N ASP A 28 13.10 1.93 14.70
CA ASP A 28 13.83 2.30 13.49
C ASP A 28 13.33 3.62 12.91
N LYS A 29 13.97 4.71 13.34
CA LYS A 29 13.68 6.08 12.89
C LYS A 29 13.89 6.30 11.38
N SER A 30 14.58 5.39 10.70
CA SER A 30 14.84 5.45 9.26
C SER A 30 13.67 4.99 8.40
N PHE A 31 12.78 4.14 8.92
CA PHE A 31 11.73 3.50 8.13
C PHE A 31 10.72 4.51 7.55
N LEU A 32 10.23 5.44 8.37
CA LEU A 32 9.25 6.44 7.92
C LEU A 32 9.84 7.36 6.83
N PRO A 33 11.04 7.96 6.98
CA PRO A 33 11.69 8.70 5.91
C PRO A 33 11.88 7.89 4.63
N GLU A 34 12.30 6.62 4.72
CA GLU A 34 12.47 5.73 3.57
C GLU A 34 11.15 5.52 2.83
N GLN A 35 10.08 5.17 3.56
CA GLN A 35 8.74 4.96 3.02
C GLN A 35 8.19 6.20 2.29
N TRP A 36 8.30 7.38 2.90
CA TRP A 36 7.83 8.62 2.29
C TRP A 36 8.69 9.05 1.09
N THR A 37 9.99 8.72 1.12
CA THR A 37 10.88 8.96 -0.02
C THR A 37 10.52 8.05 -1.19
N GLU A 38 10.22 6.78 -0.95
CA GLU A 38 9.73 5.84 -1.98
C GLU A 38 8.40 6.32 -2.57
N PHE A 39 7.46 6.75 -1.73
CA PHE A 39 6.21 7.35 -2.19
C PHE A 39 6.44 8.56 -3.09
N GLY A 40 7.27 9.53 -2.64
CA GLY A 40 7.59 10.73 -3.39
C GLY A 40 8.26 10.41 -4.73
N LEU A 41 9.20 9.47 -4.74
CA LEU A 41 9.87 9.00 -5.96
C LEU A 41 8.88 8.32 -6.92
N GLY A 42 8.01 7.46 -6.42
CA GLY A 42 6.98 6.77 -7.22
C GLY A 42 6.01 7.75 -7.87
N VAL A 43 5.51 8.73 -7.10
CA VAL A 43 4.65 9.81 -7.60
C VAL A 43 5.36 10.63 -8.68
N LEU A 44 6.62 11.01 -8.45
CA LEU A 44 7.43 11.74 -9.42
C LEU A 44 7.56 10.99 -10.75
N ILE A 45 7.85 9.68 -10.71
CA ILE A 45 7.98 8.84 -11.91
C ILE A 45 6.67 8.82 -12.70
N VAL A 46 5.52 8.71 -12.03
CA VAL A 46 4.21 8.73 -12.71
C VAL A 46 3.91 10.09 -13.33
N PHE A 47 4.24 11.19 -12.65
CA PHE A 47 4.09 12.53 -13.22
C PHE A 47 5.00 12.78 -14.42
N VAL A 48 6.28 12.37 -14.36
CA VAL A 48 7.21 12.45 -15.49
C VAL A 48 6.66 11.68 -16.68
N ARG A 49 6.17 10.45 -16.47
CA ARG A 49 5.51 9.64 -17.50
C ARG A 49 4.32 10.38 -18.13
N MET A 50 3.45 10.97 -17.31
CA MET A 50 2.30 11.73 -17.79
C MET A 50 2.73 12.96 -18.61
N GLY A 51 3.77 13.67 -18.16
CA GLY A 51 4.34 14.80 -18.90
C GLY A 51 4.89 14.42 -20.28
N VAL A 52 5.65 13.33 -20.36
CA VAL A 52 6.17 12.80 -21.65
C VAL A 52 5.03 12.39 -22.58
N ARG A 53 3.97 11.78 -22.04
CA ARG A 53 2.78 11.38 -22.80
C ARG A 53 2.05 12.59 -23.39
N ILE A 54 1.81 13.62 -22.57
CA ILE A 54 1.15 14.86 -23.02
C ILE A 54 1.96 15.51 -24.15
N ARG A 55 3.29 15.50 -24.05
CA ARG A 55 4.19 16.03 -25.09
C ARG A 55 4.18 15.21 -26.38
N THR A 56 4.07 13.88 -26.31
CA THR A 56 4.19 12.99 -27.47
C THR A 56 2.89 12.76 -28.22
N VAL A 57 1.74 12.71 -27.52
CA VAL A 57 0.43 12.37 -28.11
C VAL A 57 -0.53 13.57 -28.12
N GLY A 58 -0.23 14.62 -27.35
CA GLY A 58 -1.09 15.80 -27.20
C GLY A 58 -2.25 15.58 -26.21
N VAL A 59 -2.79 16.68 -25.68
CA VAL A 59 -3.82 16.67 -24.61
C VAL A 59 -5.15 16.04 -25.05
N ARG A 60 -5.41 15.97 -26.36
CA ARG A 60 -6.65 15.44 -26.95
C ARG A 60 -6.63 13.92 -27.20
N GLY A 61 -5.50 13.27 -26.93
CA GLY A 61 -5.28 11.84 -27.15
C GLY A 61 -5.36 10.99 -25.89
N PHE A 62 -6.09 11.42 -24.85
CA PHE A 62 -6.25 10.64 -23.62
C PHE A 62 -6.87 9.27 -23.93
N GLN A 63 -6.15 8.19 -23.62
CA GLN A 63 -6.57 6.81 -23.85
C GLN A 63 -6.80 6.10 -22.51
N GLY A 64 -7.32 4.87 -22.58
CA GLY A 64 -7.53 4.01 -21.42
C GLY A 64 -6.32 3.91 -20.46
N ASP A 65 -5.08 3.95 -20.96
CA ASP A 65 -3.89 3.84 -20.09
C ASP A 65 -3.63 5.06 -19.20
N ASP A 66 -4.18 6.23 -19.55
CA ASP A 66 -4.11 7.42 -18.70
C ASP A 66 -4.96 7.28 -17.43
N TYR A 67 -6.10 6.61 -17.52
CA TYR A 67 -6.93 6.31 -16.35
C TYR A 67 -6.20 5.40 -15.36
N PHE A 68 -5.43 4.43 -15.87
CA PHE A 68 -4.59 3.60 -15.02
C PHE A 68 -3.47 4.41 -14.34
N ALA A 69 -3.03 5.54 -14.93
CA ALA A 69 -2.05 6.43 -14.30
C ALA A 69 -2.62 7.10 -13.05
N PHE A 70 -3.83 7.64 -13.13
CA PHE A 70 -4.53 8.18 -11.95
C PHE A 70 -4.86 7.11 -10.92
N LEU A 71 -5.33 5.94 -11.37
CA LEU A 71 -5.59 4.81 -10.47
C LEU A 71 -4.31 4.39 -9.71
N ALA A 72 -3.17 4.37 -10.40
CA ALA A 72 -1.89 4.04 -9.76
C ALA A 72 -1.46 5.07 -8.70
N ILE A 73 -1.67 6.37 -8.94
CA ILE A 73 -1.40 7.40 -7.92
C ILE A 73 -2.33 7.21 -6.72
N GLY A 74 -3.61 6.92 -6.96
CA GLY A 74 -4.58 6.65 -5.91
C GLY A 74 -4.18 5.45 -5.06
N LEU A 75 -3.82 4.34 -5.70
CA LEU A 75 -3.37 3.12 -5.01
C LEU A 75 -2.05 3.31 -4.28
N LEU A 76 -1.08 4.02 -4.88
CA LEU A 76 0.20 4.34 -4.25
C LEU A 76 0.03 5.25 -3.01
N THR A 77 -0.90 6.21 -3.09
CA THR A 77 -1.23 7.08 -1.95
C THR A 77 -1.92 6.31 -0.84
N MET A 78 -2.89 5.48 -1.21
CA MET A 78 -3.61 4.65 -0.26
C MET A 78 -2.64 3.73 0.49
N ASP A 79 -1.75 3.06 -0.25
CA ASP A 79 -0.72 2.18 0.28
C ASP A 79 0.22 2.90 1.26
N ALA A 80 0.77 4.06 0.86
CA ALA A 80 1.65 4.86 1.72
C ALA A 80 0.97 5.29 3.02
N VAL A 81 -0.31 5.68 2.95
CA VAL A 81 -1.10 6.08 4.13
C VAL A 81 -1.38 4.88 5.02
N THR A 82 -1.78 3.74 4.46
CA THR A 82 -2.06 2.54 5.26
C THR A 82 -0.82 2.00 5.94
N VAL A 83 0.33 2.00 5.27
CA VAL A 83 1.61 1.58 5.88
C VAL A 83 2.01 2.52 7.01
N HIS A 84 1.83 3.83 6.84
CA HIS A 84 2.07 4.79 7.92
C HIS A 84 1.15 4.54 9.13
N LEU A 85 -0.12 4.24 8.89
CA LEU A 85 -1.09 3.90 9.93
C LEU A 85 -0.73 2.58 10.62
N SER A 86 -0.35 1.53 9.88
CA SER A 86 0.13 0.27 10.43
C SER A 86 1.33 0.49 11.35
N TYR A 87 2.30 1.30 10.93
CA TYR A 87 3.50 1.61 11.70
C TYR A 87 3.19 2.36 13.01
N VAL A 88 2.29 3.34 12.97
CA VAL A 88 1.94 4.15 14.16
C VAL A 88 1.01 3.41 15.12
N LEU A 89 0.06 2.64 14.59
CA LEU A 89 -0.98 1.96 15.37
C LEU A 89 -0.60 0.53 15.78
N GLY A 90 0.39 -0.09 15.13
CA GLY A 90 0.80 -1.48 15.33
C GLY A 90 -0.21 -2.51 14.77
N THR A 91 0.28 -3.66 14.35
CA THR A 91 -0.52 -4.73 13.76
C THR A 91 -0.45 -6.03 14.57
N ASN A 92 -1.40 -6.94 14.35
CA ASN A 92 -1.40 -8.25 14.99
C ASN A 92 -0.21 -9.14 14.57
N LEU A 93 0.48 -8.83 13.47
CA LEU A 93 1.63 -9.60 12.99
C LEU A 93 2.91 -9.30 13.78
N GLU A 94 3.03 -8.09 14.33
CA GLU A 94 4.22 -7.66 15.07
C GLU A 94 4.19 -8.07 16.54
N ILE A 95 3.03 -8.49 17.06
CA ILE A 95 2.87 -8.83 18.48
C ILE A 95 3.34 -10.27 18.71
N PRO A 96 4.32 -10.50 19.60
CA PRO A 96 4.77 -11.83 19.96
C PRO A 96 3.63 -12.63 20.58
N HIS A 97 3.54 -13.91 20.22
CA HIS A 97 2.43 -14.77 20.64
C HIS A 97 2.22 -14.85 22.17
N GLY A 98 3.28 -14.66 22.97
CA GLY A 98 3.21 -14.65 24.43
C GLY A 98 2.64 -13.37 25.05
N LEU A 99 2.46 -12.29 24.28
CA LEU A 99 2.06 -10.98 24.78
C LEU A 99 0.60 -10.61 24.46
N HIS A 100 -0.10 -11.39 23.62
CA HIS A 100 -1.48 -11.11 23.24
C HIS A 100 -2.45 -11.04 24.42
N GLY A 101 -2.20 -11.80 25.49
CA GLY A 101 -3.03 -11.82 26.70
C GLY A 101 -2.75 -10.67 27.68
N SER A 102 -1.68 -9.92 27.48
CA SER A 102 -1.20 -8.88 28.41
C SER A 102 -1.46 -7.45 27.92
N LEU A 103 -2.18 -7.31 26.79
CA LEU A 103 -2.47 -6.01 26.20
C LEU A 103 -3.55 -5.27 27.00
N THR A 104 -3.31 -3.99 27.27
CA THR A 104 -4.31 -3.09 27.86
C THR A 104 -5.48 -2.90 26.88
N PRO A 105 -6.73 -2.70 27.32
CA PRO A 105 -7.87 -2.49 26.41
C PRO A 105 -7.67 -1.38 25.37
N THR A 106 -6.95 -0.31 25.71
CA THR A 106 -6.61 0.79 24.80
C THR A 106 -5.63 0.34 23.71
N GLN A 107 -4.59 -0.41 24.08
CA GLN A 107 -3.61 -0.97 23.16
C GLN A 107 -4.28 -1.94 22.19
N TYR A 108 -5.11 -2.84 22.70
CA TYR A 108 -5.87 -3.78 21.88
C TYR A 108 -6.69 -3.06 20.79
N SER A 109 -7.38 -1.98 21.15
CA SER A 109 -8.17 -1.21 20.17
C SER A 109 -7.32 -0.57 19.06
N SER A 110 -6.11 -0.11 19.39
CA SER A 110 -5.15 0.43 18.42
C SER A 110 -4.62 -0.66 17.48
N VAL A 111 -4.26 -1.84 18.02
CA VAL A 111 -3.79 -2.99 17.22
C VAL A 111 -4.87 -3.43 16.22
N VAL A 112 -6.13 -3.46 16.65
CA VAL A 112 -7.25 -3.78 15.77
C VAL A 112 -7.37 -2.76 14.63
N ALA A 113 -7.18 -1.47 14.91
CA ALA A 113 -7.20 -0.44 13.88
C ALA A 113 -6.02 -0.56 12.91
N GLY A 114 -4.80 -0.76 13.42
CA GLY A 114 -3.61 -0.95 12.58
C GLY A 114 -3.68 -2.22 11.74
N SER A 115 -4.21 -3.32 12.28
CA SER A 115 -4.39 -4.57 11.52
C SER A 115 -5.40 -4.44 10.37
N LYS A 116 -6.42 -3.59 10.53
CA LYS A 116 -7.35 -3.25 9.44
C LYS A 116 -6.65 -2.42 8.37
N ALA A 117 -5.78 -1.48 8.77
CA ALA A 117 -4.98 -0.70 7.84
C ALA A 117 -4.00 -1.59 7.07
N GLU A 118 -3.36 -2.54 7.74
CA GLU A 118 -2.43 -3.51 7.14
C GLU A 118 -3.11 -4.39 6.09
N LEU A 119 -4.28 -4.93 6.41
CA LEU A 119 -5.06 -5.69 5.43
C LEU A 119 -5.42 -4.83 4.21
N ALA A 120 -5.77 -3.56 4.45
CA ALA A 120 -6.08 -2.62 3.39
C ALA A 120 -4.83 -2.30 2.53
N ALA A 121 -3.64 -2.23 3.14
CA ALA A 121 -2.36 -2.09 2.45
C ALA A 121 -2.09 -3.27 1.50
N TRP A 122 -2.36 -4.50 1.93
CA TRP A 122 -2.17 -5.69 1.09
C TRP A 122 -3.03 -5.64 -0.17
N TYR A 123 -4.28 -5.15 -0.05
CA TYR A 123 -5.17 -4.96 -1.19
C TYR A 123 -4.68 -3.85 -2.12
N SER A 124 -4.26 -2.69 -1.60
CA SER A 124 -3.76 -1.60 -2.44
C SER A 124 -2.47 -1.95 -3.15
N TYR A 125 -1.52 -2.56 -2.45
CA TYR A 125 -0.24 -3.00 -2.99
C TYR A 125 -0.44 -4.01 -4.13
N THR A 126 -1.27 -5.02 -3.88
CA THR A 126 -1.63 -6.02 -4.88
C THR A 126 -2.28 -5.34 -6.09
N ALA A 127 -3.31 -4.52 -5.89
CA ALA A 127 -3.98 -3.80 -6.96
C ALA A 127 -2.99 -2.93 -7.77
N LEU A 128 -2.03 -2.28 -7.12
CA LEU A 128 -1.01 -1.45 -7.78
C LEU A 128 -0.14 -2.28 -8.74
N ILE A 129 0.34 -3.46 -8.31
CA ILE A 129 1.11 -4.38 -9.15
C ILE A 129 0.30 -4.80 -10.38
N TRP A 130 -0.97 -5.17 -10.19
CA TRP A 130 -1.82 -5.61 -11.29
C TRP A 130 -2.18 -4.47 -12.24
N VAL A 131 -2.35 -3.25 -11.74
CA VAL A 131 -2.49 -2.04 -12.57
C VAL A 131 -1.24 -1.79 -13.41
N MET A 132 -0.03 -2.00 -12.87
CA MET A 132 1.21 -1.89 -13.66
C MET A 132 1.27 -2.93 -14.79
N LYS A 133 0.89 -4.19 -14.50
CA LYS A 133 0.80 -5.24 -15.53
C LYS A 133 -0.23 -4.88 -16.60
N ALA A 134 -1.40 -4.39 -16.20
CA ALA A 134 -2.43 -3.96 -17.13
C ALA A 134 -1.93 -2.84 -18.06
N LYS A 135 -1.27 -1.80 -17.51
CA LYS A 135 -0.65 -0.73 -18.31
C LYS A 135 0.34 -1.27 -19.34
N MET A 136 1.22 -2.18 -18.93
CA MET A 136 2.18 -2.79 -19.85
C MET A 136 1.49 -3.60 -20.95
N LEU A 137 0.43 -4.34 -20.63
CA LEU A 137 -0.37 -5.06 -21.62
C LEU A 137 -1.05 -4.12 -22.63
N PHE A 138 -1.58 -2.97 -22.19
CA PHE A 138 -2.13 -1.96 -23.09
C PHE A 138 -1.05 -1.36 -24.00
N LEU A 139 0.14 -1.08 -23.47
CA LEU A 139 1.28 -0.62 -24.26
C LEU A 139 1.69 -1.66 -25.32
N TYR A 140 1.84 -2.92 -24.95
CA TYR A 140 2.17 -3.99 -25.89
C TYR A 140 1.10 -4.20 -26.94
N LYS A 141 -0.19 -4.11 -26.57
CA LYS A 141 -1.30 -4.17 -27.52
C LYS A 141 -1.17 -3.08 -28.59
N ARG A 142 -0.76 -1.87 -28.21
CA ARG A 142 -0.56 -0.75 -29.15
C ARG A 142 0.65 -0.97 -30.08
N LEU A 143 1.75 -1.50 -29.56
CA LEU A 143 2.96 -1.77 -30.34
C LEU A 143 2.81 -2.94 -31.33
N THR A 144 1.91 -3.88 -31.03
CA THR A 144 1.73 -5.12 -31.82
C THR A 144 0.47 -5.10 -32.70
N LEU A 145 -0.13 -3.93 -32.94
CA LEU A 145 -1.28 -3.80 -33.83
C LEU A 145 -0.92 -4.31 -35.24
N GLY A 146 -1.74 -5.22 -35.76
CA GLY A 146 -1.55 -5.81 -37.10
C GLY A 146 -0.70 -7.09 -37.13
N LEU A 147 -0.11 -7.51 -36.00
CA LEU A 147 0.68 -8.74 -35.92
C LEU A 147 -0.10 -9.89 -35.23
N TRP A 148 0.29 -11.13 -35.51
CA TRP A 148 -0.26 -12.33 -34.86
C TRP A 148 -0.13 -12.25 -33.32
N GLN A 149 0.96 -11.63 -32.83
CA GLN A 149 1.27 -11.40 -31.43
C GLN A 149 0.14 -10.67 -30.67
N SER A 150 -0.69 -9.88 -31.35
CA SER A 150 -1.86 -9.23 -30.75
C SER A 150 -2.86 -10.24 -30.18
N ARG A 151 -2.97 -11.44 -30.75
CA ARG A 151 -3.82 -12.52 -30.19
C ARG A 151 -3.26 -13.06 -28.88
N VAL A 152 -1.95 -13.25 -28.79
CA VAL A 152 -1.28 -13.74 -27.57
C VAL A 152 -1.43 -12.75 -26.42
N ILE A 153 -1.31 -11.45 -26.70
CA ILE A 153 -1.48 -10.39 -25.68
C ILE A 153 -2.91 -10.37 -25.11
N LYS A 154 -3.94 -10.66 -25.93
CA LYS A 154 -5.32 -10.78 -25.42
C LYS A 154 -5.47 -11.96 -24.46
N TRP A 155 -4.94 -13.12 -24.82
CA TRP A 155 -4.95 -14.29 -23.93
C TRP A 155 -4.18 -14.02 -22.64
N LEU A 156 -3.02 -13.37 -22.73
CA LEU A 156 -2.23 -12.96 -21.58
C LEU A 156 -3.00 -11.97 -20.69
N ALA A 157 -3.76 -11.05 -21.28
CA ALA A 157 -4.60 -10.13 -20.52
C ALA A 157 -5.73 -10.84 -19.77
N VAL A 158 -6.37 -11.85 -20.37
CA VAL A 158 -7.36 -12.68 -19.69
C VAL A 158 -6.73 -13.47 -18.56
N PHE A 159 -5.58 -14.12 -18.81
CA PHE A 159 -4.84 -14.85 -17.78
C PHE A 159 -4.42 -13.95 -16.62
N CYS A 160 -3.95 -12.73 -16.92
CA CYS A 160 -3.60 -11.71 -15.95
C CYS A 160 -4.82 -11.33 -15.08
N GLY A 161 -5.99 -11.13 -15.70
CA GLY A 161 -7.24 -10.87 -14.96
C GLY A 161 -7.67 -12.02 -14.06
N LEU A 162 -7.58 -13.26 -14.55
CA LEU A 162 -7.89 -14.47 -13.75
C LEU A 162 -6.93 -14.64 -12.57
N ALA A 163 -5.64 -14.40 -12.80
CA ALA A 163 -4.63 -14.48 -11.75
C ALA A 163 -4.81 -13.35 -10.70
N TYR A 164 -5.25 -12.15 -11.10
CA TYR A 164 -5.64 -11.11 -10.13
C TYR A 164 -6.80 -11.57 -9.24
N ILE A 165 -7.85 -12.15 -9.83
CA ILE A 165 -8.99 -12.69 -9.08
C ILE A 165 -8.52 -13.79 -8.13
N ALA A 166 -7.65 -14.69 -8.57
CA ALA A 166 -7.09 -15.73 -7.72
C ALA A 166 -6.33 -15.15 -6.52
N VAL A 167 -5.47 -14.16 -6.72
CA VAL A 167 -4.75 -13.49 -5.62
C VAL A 167 -5.72 -12.78 -4.67
N PHE A 168 -6.70 -12.06 -5.21
CA PHE A 168 -7.71 -11.36 -4.41
C PHE A 168 -8.49 -12.36 -3.52
N LEU A 169 -8.89 -13.49 -4.10
CA LEU A 169 -9.56 -14.56 -3.38
C LEU A 169 -8.64 -15.20 -2.34
N THR A 170 -7.35 -15.41 -2.62
CA THR A 170 -6.39 -15.92 -1.63
C THR A 170 -6.30 -15.00 -0.42
N VAL A 171 -6.24 -13.68 -0.63
CA VAL A 171 -6.21 -12.71 0.48
C VAL A 171 -7.53 -12.72 1.25
N THR A 172 -8.68 -12.81 0.56
CA THR A 172 -10.00 -12.86 1.21
C THR A 172 -10.21 -14.15 2.00
N PHE A 173 -9.87 -15.30 1.41
CA PHE A 173 -10.01 -16.61 2.03
C PHE A 173 -8.94 -16.89 3.08
N GLY A 174 -7.80 -16.19 3.06
CA GLY A 174 -6.82 -16.24 4.15
C GLY A 174 -7.40 -15.77 5.50
N CYS A 175 -8.48 -14.97 5.47
CA CYS A 175 -9.22 -14.54 6.66
C CYS A 175 -10.42 -15.45 6.98
N HIS A 176 -10.66 -16.52 6.21
CA HIS A 176 -11.68 -17.53 6.48
C HIS A 176 -10.99 -18.82 6.96
N PRO A 177 -11.46 -19.46 8.03
CA PRO A 177 -10.90 -20.73 8.49
C PRO A 177 -11.06 -21.86 7.47
#